data_AF-A0A7S1I310-F1
#
_entry.id   AF-A0A7S1I310-F1
#
_cell.length_a   1.000
_cell.length_b   1.000
_cell.length_c   1.000
_cell.angle_alpha   90.00
_cell.angle_beta   90.00
_cell.angle_gamma   90.00
#
_symmetry.space_group_name_H-M   'P 1'
#
loop_
_entity.id
_entity.type
_entity.pdbx_description
1 polymer ?
#
loop_
_entity_poly.entity_id
_entity_poly.type
_entity_poly.pdbx_seq_one_letter_code
_entity_poly.pdbx_strand_id
1 'polypeptide(L)'
;LSRDFSLPLHMQRYDWVAAQVEKFALPANLSYIVDPFNEAQALTDAVDGRVPKGSALGLTGAEHRPSAHEWQRVLQTPAHMVFMYTGVGRMESAVALGPLASLGLGHIRCGIVLDRSMNEAGSRRQAKHDLTILPRKRALARPERIANMFSCRRMGGIVVNLYNTHVKTNTLVTGMLLGFLEKSLPFHEPLHEHLHRDHAPTGDPLEETTAAVGAKGAKPDKGKAAKGDVVDPNIGAVHALCKSDRFNTVIYGLPVY
;
A
#
# COMPACT_ATOMS: atom_id res chain seq x y z
N LEU A 1 12.93 14.61 19.88
CA LEU A 1 12.34 13.35 20.38
C LEU A 1 10.88 13.61 20.75
N SER A 2 9.97 13.59 19.77
CA SER A 2 8.53 13.61 20.06
C SER A 2 8.18 12.25 20.63
N ARG A 3 7.69 12.21 21.88
CA ARG A 3 7.12 10.98 22.44
C ARG A 3 5.91 10.60 21.58
N ASP A 4 5.93 9.38 21.08
CA ASP A 4 4.89 8.84 20.23
C ASP A 4 3.68 8.49 21.10
N PHE A 5 2.79 9.47 21.31
CA PHE A 5 1.54 9.30 22.07
C PHE A 5 0.51 8.41 21.33
N SER A 6 0.91 7.89 20.19
CA SER A 6 0.06 7.13 19.29
C SER A 6 -0.14 5.70 19.80
N LEU A 7 0.82 5.10 20.52
CA LEU A 7 0.83 3.67 20.86
C LEU A 7 -0.37 3.17 21.69
N PRO A 8 -0.74 3.79 22.85
CA PRO A 8 -1.87 3.30 23.65
C PRO A 8 -3.22 3.53 22.96
N LEU A 9 -3.34 4.64 22.24
CA LEU A 9 -4.49 4.95 21.39
C LEU A 9 -4.57 3.96 20.22
N HIS A 10 -3.45 3.60 19.61
CA HIS A 10 -3.37 2.57 18.58
C HIS A 10 -3.75 1.20 19.10
N MET A 11 -3.30 0.78 20.29
CA MET A 11 -3.65 -0.52 20.89
C MET A 11 -5.16 -0.69 21.08
N GLN A 12 -5.86 0.27 21.71
CA GLN A 12 -7.33 0.21 21.82
C GLN A 12 -8.07 0.27 20.48
N ARG A 13 -7.45 0.87 19.45
CA ARG A 13 -7.99 0.94 18.08
C ARG A 13 -7.77 -0.37 17.31
N TYR A 14 -6.68 -1.08 17.60
CA TYR A 14 -6.32 -2.35 16.98
C TYR A 14 -7.30 -3.46 17.36
N ASP A 15 -7.68 -3.54 18.64
CA ASP A 15 -8.65 -4.52 19.13
C ASP A 15 -10.03 -4.35 18.48
N TRP A 16 -10.44 -3.10 18.21
CA TRP A 16 -11.71 -2.82 17.54
C TRP A 16 -11.72 -3.28 16.07
N VAL A 17 -10.63 -3.00 15.33
CA VAL A 17 -10.50 -3.48 13.94
C VAL A 17 -10.44 -5.01 13.93
N ALA A 18 -9.70 -5.63 14.86
CA ALA A 18 -9.61 -7.07 15.05
C ALA A 18 -10.98 -7.73 15.22
N ALA A 19 -11.82 -7.16 16.10
CA ALA A 19 -13.15 -7.68 16.40
C ALA A 19 -14.13 -7.57 15.22
N GLN A 20 -13.84 -6.77 14.19
CA GLN A 20 -14.68 -6.67 12.99
C GLN A 20 -14.18 -7.52 11.82
N VAL A 21 -13.04 -8.21 11.94
CA VAL A 21 -12.42 -8.92 10.82
C VAL A 21 -13.25 -10.08 10.28
N GLU A 22 -13.96 -10.80 11.15
CA GLU A 22 -14.88 -11.86 10.71
C GLU A 22 -15.99 -11.33 9.77
N LYS A 23 -16.27 -10.02 9.80
CA LYS A 23 -17.26 -9.37 8.92
C LYS A 23 -16.66 -8.86 7.61
N PHE A 24 -15.34 -8.92 7.42
CA PHE A 24 -14.67 -8.46 6.20
C PHE A 24 -14.47 -9.55 5.15
N ALA A 25 -15.20 -10.67 5.24
CA ALA A 25 -15.11 -11.78 4.28
C ALA A 25 -15.03 -11.25 2.85
N LEU A 26 -13.86 -11.38 2.24
CA LEU A 26 -13.62 -10.95 0.86
C LEU A 26 -14.08 -12.04 -0.10
N PRO A 27 -14.47 -11.65 -1.33
CA PRO A 27 -14.21 -10.35 -1.97
C PRO A 27 -15.38 -9.35 -1.96
N ALA A 28 -16.58 -9.78 -1.53
CA ALA A 28 -17.83 -9.01 -1.64
C ALA A 28 -17.81 -7.63 -0.95
N ASN A 29 -16.93 -7.45 0.04
CA ASN A 29 -16.86 -6.24 0.87
C ASN A 29 -15.74 -5.27 0.46
N LEU A 30 -15.04 -5.54 -0.65
CA LEU A 30 -13.91 -4.71 -1.13
C LEU A 30 -14.34 -3.75 -2.24
N SER A 31 -14.04 -2.48 -2.07
CA SER A 31 -13.96 -1.51 -3.16
C SER A 31 -12.50 -1.13 -3.40
N TYR A 32 -12.09 -0.98 -4.66
CA TYR A 32 -10.70 -0.65 -4.94
C TYR A 32 -10.50 0.27 -6.14
N ILE A 33 -9.40 1.04 -6.09
CA ILE A 33 -8.88 1.85 -7.19
C ILE A 33 -7.40 1.56 -7.32
N VAL A 34 -7.01 0.97 -8.44
CA VAL A 34 -5.65 0.46 -8.67
C VAL A 34 -5.04 1.13 -9.88
N ASP A 35 -3.83 1.65 -9.72
CA ASP A 35 -3.01 2.25 -10.77
C ASP A 35 -3.83 3.16 -11.73
N PRO A 36 -4.40 4.28 -11.23
CA PRO A 36 -5.37 5.09 -12.00
C PRO A 36 -4.79 5.76 -13.27
N PHE A 37 -3.48 5.68 -13.46
CA PHE A 37 -2.77 6.22 -14.63
C PHE A 37 -2.19 5.14 -15.54
N ASN A 38 -2.37 3.86 -15.22
CA ASN A 38 -1.79 2.73 -15.94
C ASN A 38 -0.26 2.84 -16.09
N GLU A 39 0.43 3.22 -15.01
CA GLU A 39 1.88 3.44 -15.00
C GLU A 39 2.64 2.22 -14.44
N ALA A 40 1.94 1.26 -13.83
CA ALA A 40 2.51 0.12 -13.15
C ALA A 40 1.55 -1.08 -13.17
N GLN A 41 1.52 -1.79 -14.31
CA GLN A 41 0.71 -3.00 -14.52
C GLN A 41 0.85 -4.03 -13.38
N ALA A 42 2.04 -4.17 -12.79
CA ALA A 42 2.28 -5.07 -11.66
C ALA A 42 1.41 -4.78 -10.42
N LEU A 43 0.89 -3.55 -10.26
CA LEU A 43 -0.08 -3.23 -9.20
C LEU A 43 -1.45 -3.80 -9.53
N THR A 44 -1.88 -3.67 -10.79
CA THR A 44 -3.13 -4.24 -11.30
C THR A 44 -3.12 -5.76 -11.19
N ASP A 45 -2.04 -6.40 -11.65
CA ASP A 45 -1.89 -7.86 -11.63
C ASP A 45 -1.96 -8.44 -10.21
N ALA A 46 -1.46 -7.71 -9.21
CA ALA A 46 -1.51 -8.13 -7.81
C ALA A 46 -2.92 -8.17 -7.23
N VAL A 47 -3.83 -7.37 -7.78
CA VAL A 47 -5.24 -7.33 -7.38
C VAL A 47 -6.06 -8.32 -8.20
N ASP A 48 -5.89 -8.32 -9.52
CA ASP A 48 -6.63 -9.19 -10.44
C ASP A 48 -6.37 -10.68 -10.16
N GLY A 49 -5.16 -11.04 -9.71
CA GLY A 49 -4.82 -12.41 -9.34
C GLY A 49 -5.51 -12.91 -8.06
N ARG A 50 -6.13 -12.01 -7.28
CA ARG A 50 -6.67 -12.29 -5.95
C ARG A 50 -8.14 -11.94 -5.78
N VAL A 51 -8.63 -10.96 -6.53
CA VAL A 51 -10.01 -10.50 -6.47
C VAL A 51 -10.77 -11.05 -7.70
N PRO A 52 -11.67 -12.04 -7.52
CA PRO A 52 -12.47 -12.56 -8.62
C PRO A 52 -13.25 -11.47 -9.35
N LYS A 53 -13.31 -11.53 -10.68
CA LYS A 53 -14.08 -10.55 -11.47
C LYS A 53 -15.55 -10.54 -11.04
N GLY A 54 -16.10 -9.35 -10.83
CA GLY A 54 -17.50 -9.14 -10.44
C GLY A 54 -17.80 -9.34 -8.95
N SER A 55 -16.82 -9.76 -8.15
CA SER A 55 -16.99 -9.92 -6.70
C SER A 55 -16.71 -8.65 -5.89
N ALA A 56 -16.09 -7.65 -6.51
CA ALA A 56 -15.73 -6.37 -5.90
C ALA A 56 -15.98 -5.23 -6.88
N LEU A 57 -16.09 -4.01 -6.36
CA LEU A 57 -16.22 -2.80 -7.18
C LEU A 57 -14.82 -2.22 -7.38
N GLY A 58 -14.23 -2.53 -8.52
CA GLY A 58 -12.89 -2.14 -8.90
C GLY A 58 -12.86 -1.09 -9.99
N LEU A 59 -11.92 -0.15 -9.90
CA LEU A 59 -11.51 0.70 -11.01
C LEU A 59 -10.01 0.53 -11.24
N THR A 60 -9.61 0.33 -12.49
CA THR A 60 -8.20 0.25 -12.87
C THR A 60 -7.89 1.27 -13.95
N GLY A 61 -6.68 1.84 -13.95
CA GLY A 61 -6.27 2.76 -15.02
C GLY A 61 -6.12 2.09 -16.39
N ALA A 62 -6.05 0.75 -16.42
CA ALA A 62 -5.94 -0.02 -17.66
C ALA A 62 -7.20 0.10 -18.54
N GLU A 63 -8.38 0.24 -17.91
CA GLU A 63 -9.64 0.48 -18.62
C GLU A 63 -9.77 1.95 -19.01
N HIS A 64 -9.68 2.84 -18.02
CA HIS A 64 -9.66 4.28 -18.20
C HIS A 64 -9.18 4.98 -16.94
N ARG A 65 -8.84 6.26 -17.06
CA ARG A 65 -8.53 7.08 -15.89
C ARG A 65 -9.81 7.34 -15.08
N PRO A 66 -9.89 6.94 -13.80
CA PRO A 66 -11.07 7.18 -12.98
C PRO A 66 -11.37 8.66 -12.81
N SER A 67 -12.61 9.05 -13.10
CA SER A 67 -13.14 10.41 -12.88
C SER A 67 -13.48 10.65 -11.41
N ALA A 68 -13.58 11.92 -11.00
CA ALA A 68 -13.93 12.27 -9.62
C ALA A 68 -15.27 11.67 -9.16
N HIS A 69 -16.24 11.55 -10.06
CA HIS A 69 -17.54 10.94 -9.76
C HIS A 69 -17.43 9.43 -9.53
N GLU A 70 -16.56 8.74 -10.26
CA GLU A 70 -16.32 7.31 -10.05
C GLU A 70 -15.61 7.05 -8.73
N TRP A 71 -14.64 7.90 -8.35
CA TRP A 71 -14.05 7.88 -7.02
C TRP A 71 -15.10 8.00 -5.91
N GLN A 72 -16.02 8.96 -6.05
CA GLN A 72 -17.11 9.15 -5.09
C GLN A 72 -18.01 7.91 -5.02
N ARG A 73 -18.39 7.36 -6.16
CA ARG A 73 -19.22 6.14 -6.24
C ARG A 73 -18.58 4.96 -5.51
N VAL A 74 -17.30 4.71 -5.76
CA VAL A 74 -16.53 3.63 -5.11
C VAL A 74 -16.49 3.84 -3.59
N LEU A 75 -16.20 5.05 -3.14
CA LEU A 75 -16.11 5.40 -1.71
C LEU A 75 -17.46 5.50 -0.98
N GLN A 76 -18.58 5.57 -1.71
CA GLN A 76 -19.92 5.68 -1.14
C GLN A 76 -20.73 4.38 -1.22
N THR A 77 -20.15 3.30 -1.75
CA THR A 77 -20.86 2.03 -1.93
C THR A 77 -21.06 1.36 -0.56
N PRO A 78 -22.29 1.33 0.01
CA PRO A 78 -22.49 1.00 1.42
C PRO A 78 -22.17 -0.45 1.78
N ALA A 79 -22.26 -1.36 0.81
CA ALA A 79 -21.95 -2.78 0.99
C ALA A 79 -20.44 -3.04 1.15
N HIS A 80 -19.58 -2.08 0.83
CA HIS A 80 -18.14 -2.27 0.78
C HIS A 80 -17.53 -1.66 2.04
N MET A 81 -17.15 -2.53 2.98
CA MET A 81 -16.60 -2.12 4.27
C MET A 81 -15.08 -1.91 4.22
N VAL A 82 -14.42 -2.36 3.16
CA VAL A 82 -12.98 -2.19 2.92
C VAL A 82 -12.77 -1.40 1.64
N PHE A 83 -11.95 -0.34 1.71
CA PHE A 83 -11.52 0.43 0.55
C PHE A 83 -10.02 0.27 0.36
N MET A 84 -9.57 0.03 -0.88
CA MET A 84 -8.15 -0.05 -1.22
C MET A 84 -7.79 0.88 -2.36
N TYR A 85 -6.77 1.70 -2.16
CA TYR A 85 -6.09 2.47 -3.17
C TYR A 85 -4.63 2.02 -3.25
N THR A 86 -4.16 1.76 -4.46
CA THR A 86 -2.73 1.55 -4.71
C THR A 86 -2.37 2.22 -6.04
N GLY A 87 -1.26 2.96 -6.07
CA GLY A 87 -0.93 3.73 -7.25
C GLY A 87 0.46 4.37 -7.23
N VAL A 88 0.87 4.81 -8.41
CA VAL A 88 2.13 5.51 -8.63
C VAL A 88 1.98 7.00 -8.31
N GLY A 89 2.92 7.54 -7.54
CA GLY A 89 2.88 8.91 -7.05
C GLY A 89 1.84 9.11 -5.93
N ARG A 90 1.55 10.36 -5.58
CA ARG A 90 0.63 10.67 -4.47
C ARG A 90 -0.82 10.51 -4.90
N MET A 91 -1.69 10.07 -3.98
CA MET A 91 -3.13 9.94 -4.24
C MET A 91 -3.75 11.26 -4.77
N GLU A 92 -3.30 12.41 -4.26
CA GLU A 92 -3.74 13.75 -4.70
C GLU A 92 -3.56 13.96 -6.22
N SER A 93 -2.56 13.32 -6.82
CA SER A 93 -2.32 13.43 -8.26
C SER A 93 -3.40 12.75 -9.10
N ALA A 94 -4.02 11.69 -8.55
CA ALA A 94 -5.10 10.95 -9.19
C ALA A 94 -6.45 11.65 -9.00
N VAL A 95 -6.71 12.15 -7.80
CA VAL A 95 -7.99 12.75 -7.42
C VAL A 95 -7.81 13.94 -6.47
N ALA A 96 -8.58 14.99 -6.69
CA ALA A 96 -8.62 16.12 -5.77
C ALA A 96 -9.23 15.68 -4.42
N LEU A 97 -8.54 15.98 -3.32
CA LEU A 97 -9.00 15.60 -1.98
C LEU A 97 -10.24 16.39 -1.51
N GLY A 98 -10.47 17.59 -2.04
CA GLY A 98 -11.60 18.45 -1.64
C GLY A 98 -12.97 17.76 -1.81
N PRO A 99 -13.30 17.25 -3.01
CA PRO A 99 -14.52 16.48 -3.24
C PRO A 99 -14.65 15.20 -2.40
N LEU A 100 -13.53 14.57 -2.03
CA LEU A 100 -13.54 13.38 -1.17
C LEU A 100 -13.76 13.75 0.30
N ALA A 101 -13.25 14.91 0.70
CA ALA A 101 -13.42 15.44 2.03
C ALA A 101 -14.88 15.81 2.32
N SER A 102 -15.81 15.91 1.37
CA SER A 102 -17.23 16.10 1.70
C SER A 102 -17.99 14.79 1.94
N LEU A 103 -17.39 13.62 1.68
CA LEU A 103 -18.08 12.34 1.72
C LEU A 103 -18.22 11.81 3.15
N GLY A 104 -19.35 11.16 3.44
CA GLY A 104 -19.55 10.39 4.66
C GLY A 104 -19.04 8.97 4.48
N LEU A 105 -17.91 8.63 5.10
CA LEU A 105 -17.20 7.35 4.93
C LEU A 105 -17.37 6.41 6.13
N GLY A 106 -18.41 6.63 6.94
CA GLY A 106 -18.66 5.88 8.18
C GLY A 106 -18.96 4.39 8.01
N HIS A 107 -19.32 3.97 6.81
CA HIS A 107 -19.52 2.56 6.47
C HIS A 107 -18.19 1.83 6.19
N ILE A 108 -17.15 2.57 5.75
CA ILE A 108 -15.83 2.01 5.49
C ILE A 108 -15.12 1.84 6.83
N ARG A 109 -14.84 0.58 7.17
CA ARG A 109 -14.16 0.21 8.41
C ARG A 109 -12.65 0.20 8.25
N CYS A 110 -12.16 -0.14 7.06
CA CYS A 110 -10.73 -0.19 6.76
C CYS A 110 -10.46 0.47 5.40
N GLY A 111 -9.64 1.52 5.40
CA GLY A 111 -9.04 2.10 4.21
C GLY A 111 -7.59 1.67 4.08
N ILE A 112 -7.18 1.27 2.88
CA ILE A 112 -5.80 0.93 2.56
C ILE A 112 -5.37 1.91 1.48
N VAL A 113 -4.38 2.76 1.73
CA VAL A 113 -3.90 3.79 0.79
C VAL A 113 -2.40 3.60 0.62
N LEU A 114 -2.04 2.70 -0.29
CA LEU A 114 -0.68 2.41 -0.71
C LEU A 114 -0.30 3.35 -1.86
N ASP A 115 -0.24 4.64 -1.55
CA ASP A 115 0.23 5.65 -2.48
C ASP A 115 1.76 5.77 -2.47
N ARG A 116 2.30 6.69 -3.27
CA ARG A 116 3.73 7.03 -3.34
C ARG A 116 4.63 5.91 -3.88
N SER A 117 4.08 5.00 -4.68
CA SER A 117 4.91 4.10 -5.48
C SER A 117 5.72 4.92 -6.48
N MET A 118 7.01 4.61 -6.62
CA MET A 118 7.93 5.29 -7.53
C MET A 118 8.26 4.43 -8.73
N ASN A 119 8.08 5.03 -9.90
CA ASN A 119 8.70 4.64 -11.15
C ASN A 119 9.13 5.92 -11.90
N GLU A 120 9.82 5.78 -13.02
CA GLU A 120 10.31 6.93 -13.77
C GLU A 120 9.18 7.78 -14.36
N ALA A 121 8.18 7.15 -14.99
CA ALA A 121 7.07 7.83 -15.64
C ALA A 121 6.23 8.67 -14.66
N GLY A 122 5.84 8.06 -13.55
CA GLY A 122 5.08 8.70 -12.48
C GLY A 122 5.89 9.76 -11.73
N SER A 123 7.22 9.62 -11.62
CA SER A 123 8.07 10.69 -11.08
C SER A 123 8.03 11.93 -11.96
N ARG A 124 8.12 11.78 -13.29
CA ARG A 124 7.99 12.90 -14.24
C ARG A 124 6.60 13.54 -14.18
N ARG A 125 5.54 12.72 -14.13
CA ARG A 125 4.15 13.20 -13.99
C ARG A 125 3.93 13.95 -12.68
N GLN A 126 4.39 13.39 -11.55
CA GLN A 126 4.28 14.02 -10.24
C GLN A 126 5.04 15.34 -10.19
N ALA A 127 6.24 15.41 -10.77
CA ALA A 127 6.99 16.67 -10.89
C ALA A 127 6.20 17.73 -11.68
N LYS A 128 5.61 17.37 -12.82
CA LYS A 128 4.75 18.27 -13.62
C LYS A 128 3.53 18.74 -12.82
N HIS A 129 2.88 17.84 -12.10
CA HIS A 129 1.74 18.14 -11.23
C HIS A 129 2.13 19.08 -10.09
N ASP A 130 3.32 18.91 -9.52
CA ASP A 130 3.78 19.75 -8.42
C ASP A 130 4.06 21.18 -8.87
N LEU A 131 4.53 21.37 -10.11
CA LEU A 131 4.72 22.69 -10.70
C LEU A 131 3.40 23.48 -10.85
N THR A 132 2.28 22.80 -11.06
CA THR A 132 0.97 23.45 -11.25
C THR A 132 0.22 23.71 -9.95
N ILE A 133 0.68 23.16 -8.82
CA ILE A 133 -0.03 23.22 -7.55
C ILE A 133 0.70 24.10 -6.53
N LEU A 134 -0.10 24.92 -5.83
CA LEU A 134 0.36 25.77 -4.74
C LEU A 134 1.02 24.94 -3.62
N PRO A 135 2.14 25.41 -3.03
CA PRO A 135 2.82 24.69 -1.95
C PRO A 135 1.92 24.29 -0.78
N ARG A 136 0.94 25.13 -0.42
CA ARG A 136 -0.04 24.83 0.64
C ARG A 136 -0.92 23.62 0.32
N LYS A 137 -1.28 23.43 -0.95
CA LYS A 137 -2.04 22.26 -1.42
C LYS A 137 -1.16 21.00 -1.40
N ARG A 138 0.10 21.10 -1.85
CA ARG A 138 1.06 19.99 -1.73
C ARG A 138 1.26 19.52 -0.29
N ALA A 139 1.22 20.45 0.66
CA ALA A 139 1.30 20.10 2.08
C ALA A 139 0.12 19.24 2.55
N LEU A 140 -1.07 19.31 1.92
CA LEU A 140 -2.22 18.45 2.20
C LEU A 140 -2.02 17.00 1.76
N ALA A 141 -1.14 16.76 0.79
CA ALA A 141 -0.83 15.42 0.31
C ALA A 141 0.11 14.63 1.23
N ARG A 142 0.45 15.16 2.41
CA ARG A 142 1.20 14.43 3.42
C ARG A 142 0.39 13.24 3.95
N PRO A 143 1.02 12.09 4.25
CA PRO A 143 0.32 10.87 4.63
C PRO A 143 -0.55 11.07 5.87
N GLU A 144 -0.05 11.81 6.87
CA GLU A 144 -0.78 12.04 8.11
C GLU A 144 -2.02 12.90 7.87
N ARG A 145 -1.99 13.78 6.87
CA ARG A 145 -3.14 14.61 6.50
C ARG A 145 -4.17 13.83 5.70
N ILE A 146 -3.74 12.93 4.83
CA ILE A 146 -4.64 11.99 4.14
C ILE A 146 -5.33 11.11 5.18
N ALA A 147 -4.57 10.53 6.09
CA ALA A 147 -5.09 9.74 7.19
C ALA A 147 -6.11 10.52 8.04
N ASN A 148 -5.73 11.72 8.51
CA ASN A 148 -6.63 12.58 9.28
C ASN A 148 -7.89 12.97 8.50
N MET A 149 -7.78 13.25 7.20
CA MET A 149 -8.95 13.56 6.36
C MET A 149 -9.94 12.39 6.37
N PHE A 150 -9.47 11.17 6.11
CA PHE A 150 -10.33 9.98 6.10
C PHE A 150 -10.91 9.67 7.50
N SER A 151 -10.11 9.80 8.56
CA SER A 151 -10.57 9.63 9.94
C SER A 151 -11.65 10.66 10.32
N CYS A 152 -11.49 11.93 9.93
CA CYS A 152 -12.52 12.97 10.13
C CYS A 152 -13.83 12.66 9.39
N ARG A 153 -13.81 11.79 8.39
CA ARG A 153 -15.00 11.30 7.67
C ARG A 153 -15.54 9.98 8.19
N ARG A 154 -15.15 9.62 9.43
CA ARG A 154 -15.59 8.43 10.18
C ARG A 154 -15.14 7.11 9.57
N MET A 155 -14.12 7.10 8.73
CA MET A 155 -13.47 5.85 8.34
C MET A 155 -12.84 5.21 9.57
N GLY A 156 -13.08 3.92 9.81
CA GLY A 156 -12.69 3.24 11.05
C GLY A 156 -11.17 3.21 11.28
N GLY A 157 -10.46 2.63 10.32
CA GLY A 157 -8.99 2.61 10.28
C GLY A 157 -8.51 2.92 8.87
N ILE A 158 -7.31 3.47 8.77
CA ILE A 158 -6.63 3.76 7.51
C ILE A 158 -5.16 3.37 7.56
N VAL A 159 -4.72 2.60 6.59
CA VAL A 159 -3.34 2.16 6.39
C VAL A 159 -2.74 3.05 5.31
N VAL A 160 -1.65 3.77 5.57
CA VAL A 160 -1.02 4.67 4.59
C VAL A 160 0.50 4.50 4.52
N ASN A 161 1.09 4.81 3.37
CA ASN A 161 2.55 4.91 3.21
C ASN A 161 3.09 6.27 3.71
N LEU A 162 4.10 6.28 4.58
CA LEU A 162 4.72 7.49 5.15
C LEU A 162 5.65 8.20 4.16
N TYR A 163 6.43 7.42 3.43
CA TYR A 163 7.48 7.82 2.50
C TYR A 163 7.19 7.26 1.11
N ASN A 164 8.10 7.47 0.18
CA ASN A 164 7.96 6.88 -1.14
C ASN A 164 8.52 5.46 -1.15
N THR A 165 7.86 4.55 -1.85
CA THR A 165 8.27 3.14 -1.98
C THR A 165 8.50 2.77 -3.44
N HIS A 166 9.25 1.70 -3.68
CA HIS A 166 9.28 1.08 -5.00
C HIS A 166 7.94 0.41 -5.33
N VAL A 167 7.55 0.43 -6.61
CA VAL A 167 6.35 -0.27 -7.10
C VAL A 167 6.34 -1.74 -6.67
N LYS A 168 7.49 -2.43 -6.78
CA LYS A 168 7.64 -3.84 -6.35
C LYS A 168 7.26 -4.04 -4.89
N THR A 169 7.69 -3.14 -4.00
CA THR A 169 7.36 -3.20 -2.57
C THR A 169 5.86 -3.03 -2.35
N ASN A 170 5.23 -2.05 -3.00
CA ASN A 170 3.77 -1.85 -2.90
C ASN A 170 2.97 -3.03 -3.50
N THR A 171 3.44 -3.64 -4.58
CA THR A 171 2.86 -4.87 -5.14
C THR A 171 2.86 -5.99 -4.11
N LEU A 172 3.99 -6.22 -3.43
CA LEU A 172 4.12 -7.25 -2.40
C LEU A 172 3.23 -6.97 -1.19
N VAL A 173 3.22 -5.74 -0.69
CA VAL A 173 2.35 -5.31 0.43
C VAL A 173 0.88 -5.45 0.03
N THR A 174 0.49 -5.04 -1.17
CA THR A 174 -0.88 -5.20 -1.68
C THR A 174 -1.29 -6.67 -1.66
N GLY A 175 -0.46 -7.56 -2.20
CA GLY A 175 -0.73 -8.99 -2.18
C GLY A 175 -0.84 -9.53 -0.75
N MET A 176 0.06 -9.16 0.14
CA MET A 176 0.02 -9.58 1.54
C MET A 176 -1.28 -9.15 2.24
N LEU A 177 -1.67 -7.87 2.12
CA LEU A 177 -2.89 -7.36 2.73
C LEU A 177 -4.14 -8.04 2.16
N LEU A 178 -4.23 -8.23 0.85
CA LEU A 178 -5.33 -8.98 0.24
C LEU A 178 -5.40 -10.42 0.76
N GLY A 179 -4.24 -11.08 0.91
CA GLY A 179 -4.18 -12.43 1.49
C GLY A 179 -4.63 -12.51 2.95
N PHE A 180 -4.41 -11.45 3.74
CA PHE A 180 -4.97 -11.38 5.11
C PHE A 180 -6.48 -11.16 5.09
N LEU A 181 -6.99 -10.35 4.15
CA LEU A 181 -8.42 -10.10 4.01
C LEU A 181 -9.17 -11.35 3.57
N GLU A 182 -8.61 -12.12 2.63
CA GLU A 182 -9.17 -13.41 2.17
C GLU A 182 -9.31 -14.43 3.30
N LYS A 183 -8.31 -14.48 4.19
CA LYS A 183 -8.29 -15.45 5.30
C LYS A 183 -9.06 -14.98 6.53
N SER A 184 -9.69 -13.80 6.47
CA SER A 184 -10.31 -13.14 7.63
C SER A 184 -9.38 -13.11 8.85
N LEU A 185 -8.07 -12.99 8.61
CA LEU A 185 -7.09 -12.95 9.70
C LEU A 185 -7.06 -11.55 10.29
N PRO A 186 -7.01 -11.42 11.63
CA PRO A 186 -6.97 -10.13 12.29
C PRO A 186 -5.89 -9.26 11.67
N PHE A 187 -6.28 -8.16 11.01
CA PHE A 187 -5.39 -7.37 10.16
C PHE A 187 -4.16 -6.80 10.87
N HIS A 188 -4.27 -6.65 12.18
CA HIS A 188 -3.31 -5.97 13.00
C HIS A 188 -2.17 -6.89 13.45
N GLU A 189 -2.42 -8.16 13.73
CA GLU A 189 -1.42 -9.05 14.32
C GLU A 189 -0.35 -9.47 13.30
N PRO A 190 -0.70 -9.99 12.11
CA PRO A 190 0.27 -10.31 11.08
C PRO A 190 0.90 -9.05 10.51
N LEU A 191 0.16 -7.94 10.39
CA LEU A 191 0.76 -6.69 9.92
C LEU A 191 1.73 -6.13 10.98
N HIS A 192 1.37 -6.10 12.25
CA HIS A 192 2.26 -5.66 13.33
C HIS A 192 3.45 -6.62 13.47
N GLU A 193 3.25 -7.93 13.46
CA GLU A 193 4.34 -8.91 13.48
C GLU A 193 5.24 -8.77 12.24
N HIS A 194 4.68 -8.47 11.08
CA HIS A 194 5.46 -8.25 9.86
C HIS A 194 6.16 -6.88 9.85
N LEU A 195 5.54 -5.84 10.43
CA LEU A 195 6.09 -4.48 10.59
C LEU A 195 7.17 -4.41 11.70
N HIS A 196 7.03 -5.23 12.76
CA HIS A 196 7.85 -5.23 13.98
C HIS A 196 8.69 -6.49 14.16
N ARG A 197 8.73 -7.43 13.20
CA ARG A 197 9.78 -8.45 13.17
C ARG A 197 11.09 -7.70 13.01
N ASP A 198 11.80 -7.55 14.12
CA ASP A 198 13.16 -7.06 14.16
C ASP A 198 13.97 -7.90 13.16
N HIS A 199 14.25 -7.31 12.00
CA HIS A 199 15.36 -7.76 11.18
C HIS A 199 16.62 -7.37 11.94
N ALA A 200 17.00 -8.20 12.93
CA ALA A 200 18.31 -8.14 13.53
C ALA A 200 19.33 -8.08 12.38
N PRO A 201 20.21 -7.07 12.34
CA PRO A 201 21.20 -6.96 11.28
C PRO A 201 22.07 -8.20 11.39
N THR A 202 21.83 -9.17 10.51
CA THR A 202 22.78 -10.24 10.28
C THR A 202 23.96 -9.56 9.62
N GLY A 203 24.96 -9.23 10.45
CA GLY A 203 26.18 -8.57 10.01
C GLY A 203 26.94 -9.50 9.10
N ASP A 204 26.84 -9.25 7.81
CA ASP A 204 27.85 -9.69 6.85
C ASP A 204 28.73 -8.47 6.52
N PRO A 205 30.06 -8.63 6.52
CA PRO A 205 30.99 -7.53 6.38
C PRO A 205 30.92 -6.93 4.97
N LEU A 206 30.79 -5.60 4.90
CA LEU A 206 30.93 -4.82 3.67
C LEU A 206 32.33 -5.05 3.09
N GLU A 207 32.43 -5.86 2.03
CA GLU A 207 33.58 -5.78 1.12
C GLU A 207 33.48 -4.50 0.29
N GLU A 208 34.35 -3.54 0.60
CA GLU A 208 34.71 -2.44 -0.27
C GLU A 208 35.26 -3.00 -1.59
N THR A 209 34.60 -2.75 -2.71
CA THR A 209 35.22 -2.89 -4.02
C THR A 209 35.33 -1.53 -4.68
N THR A 210 36.52 -0.95 -4.53
CA THR A 210 37.06 0.12 -5.36
C THR A 210 37.25 -0.33 -6.81
N ALA A 211 37.16 0.64 -7.73
CA ALA A 211 37.16 0.51 -9.18
C ALA A 211 38.33 -0.27 -9.82
N ALA A 212 38.08 -0.90 -10.98
CA ALA A 212 39.06 -1.04 -12.06
C ALA A 212 38.41 -1.36 -13.42
N VAL A 213 39.10 -0.91 -14.46
CA VAL A 213 38.76 -0.84 -15.89
C VAL A 213 39.04 -2.16 -16.62
N GLY A 214 38.14 -2.55 -17.54
CA GLY A 214 38.43 -3.24 -18.82
C GLY A 214 38.89 -4.70 -18.83
N ALA A 215 38.13 -5.58 -19.49
CA ALA A 215 38.63 -6.59 -20.46
C ALA A 215 37.49 -7.46 -21.04
N LYS A 216 37.68 -7.87 -22.29
CA LYS A 216 36.81 -8.70 -23.13
C LYS A 216 36.76 -10.18 -22.70
N GLY A 217 35.57 -10.77 -22.82
CA GLY A 217 35.29 -12.10 -23.39
C GLY A 217 35.68 -13.37 -22.61
N ALA A 218 34.69 -14.12 -22.12
CA ALA A 218 34.73 -15.59 -22.03
C ALA A 218 33.30 -16.18 -21.84
N LYS A 219 33.08 -17.38 -22.40
CA LYS A 219 31.81 -18.14 -22.50
C LYS A 219 31.33 -18.72 -21.15
N PRO A 220 30.03 -19.06 -21.02
CA PRO A 220 29.46 -19.63 -19.79
C PRO A 220 29.68 -21.14 -19.69
N ASP A 221 30.03 -21.59 -18.49
CA ASP A 221 30.16 -23.01 -18.14
C ASP A 221 28.93 -23.50 -17.35
N LYS A 222 28.54 -24.75 -17.58
CA LYS A 222 27.35 -25.40 -17.02
C LYS A 222 27.68 -26.11 -15.71
N GLY A 223 27.08 -25.68 -14.59
CA GLY A 223 27.16 -26.34 -13.29
C GLY A 223 25.79 -26.74 -12.74
N LYS A 224 25.67 -27.99 -12.27
CA LYS A 224 24.46 -28.69 -11.81
C LYS A 224 23.99 -28.31 -10.39
N ALA A 225 22.67 -28.21 -10.26
CA ALA A 225 21.73 -28.54 -9.16
C ALA A 225 22.16 -28.51 -7.68
N ALA A 226 21.42 -27.73 -6.89
CA ALA A 226 21.09 -28.07 -5.50
C ALA A 226 19.55 -28.07 -5.33
N LYS A 227 19.03 -29.21 -4.86
CA LYS A 227 17.64 -29.45 -4.47
C LYS A 227 17.47 -28.84 -3.08
N GLY A 228 16.79 -27.71 -2.97
CA GLY A 228 16.40 -27.08 -1.71
C GLY A 228 14.89 -26.99 -1.63
N ASP A 229 14.36 -27.20 -0.43
CA ASP A 229 12.93 -27.28 -0.13
C ASP A 229 12.12 -26.11 -0.72
N VAL A 230 10.89 -26.42 -1.14
CA VAL A 230 9.92 -25.46 -1.67
C VAL A 230 9.43 -24.57 -0.53
N VAL A 231 10.27 -23.61 -0.14
CA VAL A 231 9.82 -22.39 0.53
C VAL A 231 9.36 -21.46 -0.57
N ASP A 232 8.10 -21.06 -0.51
CA ASP A 232 7.44 -20.20 -1.48
C ASP A 232 8.37 -19.02 -1.86
N PRO A 233 8.88 -18.93 -3.10
CA PRO A 233 9.94 -17.98 -3.49
C PRO A 233 9.50 -16.51 -3.32
N ASN A 234 8.19 -16.28 -3.16
CA ASN A 234 7.62 -14.98 -2.82
C ASN A 234 7.95 -14.52 -1.39
N ILE A 235 8.12 -15.41 -0.42
CA ILE A 235 8.39 -15.02 0.98
C ILE A 235 9.85 -14.60 1.15
N GLY A 236 10.79 -15.30 0.51
CA GLY A 236 12.21 -14.97 0.58
C GLY A 236 12.59 -13.65 -0.10
N ALA A 237 11.95 -13.34 -1.24
CA ALA A 237 12.15 -12.08 -1.94
C ALA A 237 11.55 -10.87 -1.18
N VAL A 238 10.41 -11.07 -0.51
CA VAL A 238 9.84 -10.08 0.43
C VAL A 238 10.83 -9.82 1.57
N HIS A 239 11.41 -10.87 2.14
CA HIS A 239 12.37 -10.76 3.25
C HIS A 239 13.66 -10.02 2.87
N ALA A 240 14.11 -10.10 1.61
CA ALA A 240 15.29 -9.39 1.12
C ALA A 240 15.03 -7.89 0.83
N LEU A 241 13.84 -7.53 0.34
CA LEU A 241 13.43 -6.14 0.11
C LEU A 241 13.09 -5.41 1.43
N CYS A 242 12.48 -6.11 2.38
CA CYS A 242 12.17 -5.58 3.72
C CYS A 242 13.42 -5.36 4.61
N LYS A 243 14.56 -5.95 4.27
CA LYS A 243 15.83 -5.75 5.00
C LYS A 243 16.48 -4.38 4.76
N SER A 244 16.22 -3.71 3.64
CA SER A 244 16.77 -2.36 3.36
C SER A 244 15.74 -1.24 3.52
N ASP A 245 14.47 -1.53 3.24
CA ASP A 245 13.38 -0.56 3.35
C ASP A 245 12.71 -0.71 4.72
N ARG A 246 13.03 0.19 5.67
CA ARG A 246 12.26 0.33 6.91
C ARG A 246 10.78 0.39 6.54
N PHE A 247 9.97 -0.46 7.16
CA PHE A 247 8.56 -0.55 6.83
C PHE A 247 7.89 0.81 6.84
N ASN A 248 7.32 1.13 5.69
CA ASN A 248 6.89 2.47 5.35
C ASN A 248 5.39 2.70 5.58
N THR A 249 4.70 1.73 6.18
CA THR A 249 3.25 1.72 6.25
C THR A 249 2.79 1.88 7.69
N VAL A 250 1.92 2.86 7.96
CA VAL A 250 1.37 3.16 9.29
C VAL A 250 -0.14 3.09 9.27
N ILE A 251 -0.71 2.59 10.37
CA ILE A 251 -2.16 2.54 10.59
C ILE A 251 -2.57 3.73 11.44
N TYR A 252 -3.50 4.53 10.94
CA TYR A 252 -4.20 5.57 11.69
C TYR A 252 -5.66 5.15 11.90
N GLY A 253 -6.27 5.52 13.02
CA GLY A 253 -7.69 5.27 13.28
C GLY A 253 -8.20 6.19 14.37
N LEU A 254 -9.48 6.53 14.34
CA LEU A 254 -10.17 7.16 15.48
C LEU A 254 -11.23 6.16 15.95
N PRO A 255 -11.45 6.01 17.28
CA PRO A 255 -12.60 5.24 17.75
C PRO A 255 -13.87 5.87 17.15
N VAL A 256 -14.59 5.09 16.35
CA VAL A 256 -15.91 5.48 15.86
C VAL A 256 -16.89 5.11 16.98
N TYR A 257 -17.30 6.11 17.75
CA TYR A 257 -18.38 6.03 18.72
C TYR A 257 -19.73 5.84 18.01
#